data_AF-A0A383E4I0-F1
#
_entry.id   AF-A0A383E4I0-F1
#
_cell.length_a   1.000
_cell.length_b   1.000
_cell.length_c   1.000
_cell.angle_alpha   90.00
_cell.angle_beta   90.00
_cell.angle_gamma   90.00
#
_symmetry.space_group_name_H-M   'P 1'
#
loop_
_entity.id
_entity.type
_entity.pdbx_description
1 polymer ?
#
loop_
_entity_poly.entity_id
_entity_poly.type
_entity_poly.pdbx_seq_one_letter_code
_entity_poly.pdbx_strand_id
1 'polypeptide(L)'
;AVGFFAAVFGGTKSQVSGPTGPMTVVMGAIVAEHAGNLGEAFAIVILGGFLQIIFGVLRVGRFVSYTPYSVVSGFMSGIGVIIIIIQTLPFIGMPAVPGGPLDVINVWAGLSLQVNMDALMVAGLCLAIVIFWPSRLHAILPPHLAALVVGSAMAFLFLQGAPVIGNIPTGLPDLVLPFISLGNLTTIVGPAFVLALLGSIDSLLTSLVADSITQTRHKSDRELIGQGIGNMV
;
A
#
# COMPACT_ATOMS: atom_id res chain seq x y z
N ALA A 1 -0.49 -3.78 13.00
CA ALA A 1 -0.06 -2.99 14.17
C ALA A 1 0.04 -1.50 13.84
N VAL A 2 0.66 -1.13 12.71
CA VAL A 2 0.87 0.25 12.24
C VAL A 2 -0.24 1.24 12.60
N GLY A 3 -1.49 1.00 12.20
CA GLY A 3 -2.60 1.93 12.45
C GLY A 3 -2.87 2.23 13.92
N PHE A 4 -2.73 1.24 14.81
CA PHE A 4 -2.92 1.44 16.25
C PHE A 4 -1.75 2.23 16.86
N PHE A 5 -0.52 1.76 16.63
CA PHE A 5 0.67 2.37 17.23
C PHE A 5 0.97 3.75 16.65
N ALA A 6 0.80 3.96 15.34
CA ALA A 6 0.95 5.27 14.73
C ALA A 6 -0.10 6.26 15.26
N ALA A 7 -1.35 5.85 15.47
CA ALA A 7 -2.37 6.74 16.04
C ALA A 7 -2.06 7.14 17.50
N VAL A 8 -1.50 6.24 18.30
CA VAL A 8 -1.17 6.50 19.72
C VAL A 8 0.11 7.34 19.86
N PHE A 9 1.16 6.97 19.12
CA PHE A 9 2.50 7.55 19.27
C PHE A 9 2.79 8.67 18.27
N GLY A 10 2.02 8.78 17.19
CA GLY A 10 2.21 9.73 16.08
C GLY A 10 1.94 11.19 16.42
N GLY A 11 2.24 12.04 15.44
CA GLY A 11 2.21 13.49 15.52
C GLY A 11 0.94 14.12 14.92
N THR A 12 0.13 13.33 14.19
CA THR A 12 -1.02 13.82 13.42
C THR A 12 -2.33 13.19 13.91
N LYS A 13 -3.20 13.99 14.53
CA LYS A 13 -4.42 13.48 15.20
C LYS A 13 -5.45 12.86 14.28
N SER A 14 -5.58 13.38 13.05
CA SER A 14 -6.59 12.96 12.08
C SER A 14 -6.08 11.92 11.09
N GLN A 15 -4.83 11.49 11.22
CA GLN A 15 -4.21 10.58 10.27
C GLN A 15 -4.56 9.13 10.61
N VAL A 16 -5.00 8.40 9.59
CA VAL A 16 -5.18 6.95 9.65
C VAL A 16 -4.00 6.31 8.93
N SER A 17 -3.33 5.37 9.59
CA SER A 17 -2.14 4.72 9.05
C SER A 17 -2.42 3.26 8.72
N GLY A 18 -1.99 2.84 7.53
CA GLY A 18 -2.14 1.50 7.01
C GLY A 18 -1.26 1.32 5.77
N PRO A 19 -1.19 0.11 5.21
CA PRO A 19 -0.44 -0.13 3.99
C PRO A 19 -1.05 0.67 2.84
N THR A 20 -0.26 1.59 2.29
CA THR A 20 -0.65 2.39 1.12
C THR A 20 -0.26 1.67 -0.17
N GLY A 21 -0.84 2.09 -1.30
CA GLY A 21 -0.54 1.49 -2.61
C GLY A 21 0.96 1.37 -2.89
N PRO A 22 1.76 2.45 -2.80
CA PRO A 22 3.21 2.39 -3.01
C PRO A 22 3.94 1.45 -2.06
N MET A 23 3.64 1.53 -0.77
CA MET A 23 4.24 0.65 0.24
C MET A 23 3.91 -0.82 -0.04
N THR A 24 2.69 -1.10 -0.51
CA THR A 24 2.25 -2.46 -0.87
C THR A 24 2.97 -2.97 -2.11
N VAL A 25 3.21 -2.13 -3.12
CA VAL A 25 3.96 -2.51 -4.32
C VAL A 25 5.42 -2.84 -3.97
N VAL A 26 6.09 -1.98 -3.18
CA VAL A 26 7.48 -2.23 -2.76
C VAL A 26 7.55 -3.46 -1.86
N MET A 27 6.63 -3.62 -0.93
CA MET A 27 6.58 -4.80 -0.07
C MET A 27 6.29 -6.08 -0.88
N GLY A 28 5.43 -6.02 -1.89
CA GLY A 28 5.18 -7.14 -2.80
C GLY A 28 6.43 -7.58 -3.53
N ALA A 29 7.24 -6.63 -4.03
CA ALA A 29 8.53 -6.93 -4.64
C ALA A 29 9.52 -7.57 -3.65
N ILE A 30 9.61 -7.02 -2.42
CA ILE A 30 10.47 -7.58 -1.36
C ILE A 30 10.06 -9.01 -1.01
N VAL A 31 8.76 -9.26 -0.84
CA VAL A 31 8.22 -10.60 -0.53
C VAL A 31 8.46 -11.56 -1.69
N ALA A 32 8.35 -11.11 -2.94
CA ALA A 32 8.64 -11.94 -4.11
C ALA A 32 10.14 -12.32 -4.18
N GLU A 33 11.04 -11.37 -3.92
CA GLU A 33 12.48 -11.59 -3.89
C GLU A 33 12.90 -12.51 -2.73
N HIS A 34 12.25 -12.36 -1.58
CA HIS A 34 12.54 -13.11 -0.36
C HIS A 34 11.51 -14.22 -0.09
N ALA A 35 10.83 -14.74 -1.12
CA ALA A 35 9.73 -15.70 -0.99
C ALA A 35 10.15 -17.01 -0.29
N GLY A 36 11.43 -17.37 -0.39
CA GLY A 36 12.01 -18.53 0.30
C GLY A 36 12.28 -18.31 1.80
N ASN A 37 12.26 -17.07 2.27
CA ASN A 37 12.51 -16.71 3.67
C ASN A 37 11.72 -15.46 4.09
N LEU A 38 10.45 -15.65 4.45
CA LEU A 38 9.59 -14.56 4.95
C LEU A 38 10.17 -13.83 6.16
N GLY A 39 11.04 -14.48 6.94
CA GLY A 39 11.74 -13.85 8.06
C GLY A 39 12.64 -12.69 7.64
N GLU A 40 13.23 -12.73 6.44
CA GLU A 40 14.03 -11.63 5.89
C GLU A 40 13.13 -10.47 5.44
N ALA A 41 11.99 -10.76 4.81
CA ALA A 41 11.01 -9.74 4.44
C ALA A 41 10.46 -8.98 5.66
N PHE A 42 10.14 -9.69 6.75
CA PHE A 42 9.75 -9.05 8.01
C PHE A 42 10.90 -8.27 8.65
N ALA A 43 12.13 -8.78 8.60
CA ALA A 43 13.30 -8.06 9.09
C ALA A 43 13.50 -6.72 8.35
N ILE A 44 13.25 -6.69 7.04
CA ILE A 44 13.32 -5.46 6.22
C ILE A 44 12.29 -4.42 6.72
N VAL A 45 11.05 -4.81 7.01
CA VAL A 45 10.01 -3.90 7.51
C VAL A 45 10.36 -3.37 8.91
N ILE A 46 10.81 -4.25 9.81
CA ILE A 46 11.22 -3.89 11.17
C ILE A 46 12.42 -2.93 11.12
N LEU A 47 13.42 -3.23 10.30
CA LEU A 47 14.58 -2.35 10.10
C LEU A 47 14.15 -1.01 9.50
N GLY A 48 13.21 -1.01 8.56
CA GLY A 48 12.61 0.21 8.01
C GLY A 48 11.93 1.05 9.10
N GLY A 49 11.16 0.42 9.99
CA GLY A 49 10.56 1.08 11.16
C GLY A 49 11.60 1.65 12.12
N PHE A 50 12.68 0.91 12.39
CA PHE A 50 13.79 1.39 13.19
C PHE A 50 14.47 2.62 12.57
N LEU A 51 14.72 2.61 11.25
CA LEU A 51 15.25 3.76 10.53
C LEU A 51 14.31 4.98 10.57
N GLN A 52 13.00 4.77 10.51
CA GLN A 52 12.01 5.86 10.68
C GLN A 52 12.08 6.49 12.07
N ILE A 53 12.27 5.69 13.13
CA ILE A 53 12.50 6.23 14.48
C ILE A 53 13.78 7.05 14.51
N ILE A 54 14.87 6.57 13.90
CA ILE A 54 16.12 7.32 13.79
C ILE A 54 15.87 8.66 13.09
N PHE A 55 15.15 8.68 11.98
CA PHE A 55 14.81 9.92 11.27
C PHE A 55 14.01 10.89 12.15
N GLY A 56 13.06 10.39 12.94
CA GLY A 56 12.31 11.20 13.90
C GLY A 56 13.19 11.77 15.02
N VAL A 57 14.08 10.96 15.61
CA VAL A 57 15.01 11.39 16.66
C VAL A 57 16.02 12.43 16.14
N LEU A 58 16.53 12.22 14.91
CA LEU A 58 17.42 13.16 14.23
C LEU A 58 16.71 14.41 13.69
N ARG A 59 15.39 14.51 13.86
CA ARG A 59 14.54 15.62 13.40
C ARG A 59 14.57 15.84 11.88
N VAL A 60 14.70 14.75 11.14
CA VAL A 60 14.70 14.77 9.67
C VAL A 60 13.30 15.07 9.12
N GLY A 61 12.25 14.74 9.88
CA GLY A 61 10.85 14.95 9.47
C GLY A 61 10.51 16.41 9.17
N ARG A 62 11.17 17.36 9.86
CA ARG A 62 11.02 18.78 9.57
C ARG A 62 11.41 19.15 8.13
N PHE A 63 12.36 18.46 7.50
CA PHE A 63 12.77 18.78 6.13
C PHE A 63 11.69 18.50 5.09
N VAL A 64 10.85 17.48 5.33
CA VAL A 64 9.75 17.12 4.42
C VAL A 64 8.65 18.19 4.42
N SER A 65 8.51 18.96 5.51
CA SER A 65 7.57 20.10 5.53
C SER A 65 7.93 21.23 4.55
N TYR A 66 9.17 21.24 4.02
CA TYR A 66 9.62 22.20 3.00
C TYR A 66 9.47 21.68 1.57
N THR A 67 8.92 20.47 1.38
CA THR A 67 8.71 19.91 0.05
C THR A 67 7.67 20.75 -0.72
N PRO A 68 8.00 21.28 -1.91
CA PRO A 68 7.07 22.07 -2.70
C PRO A 68 5.83 21.26 -3.08
N TYR A 69 4.65 21.91 -3.13
CA TYR A 69 3.39 21.27 -3.53
C TYR A 69 3.48 20.58 -4.91
N SER A 70 4.28 21.12 -5.83
CA SER A 70 4.51 20.52 -7.15
C SER A 70 5.14 19.11 -7.07
N VAL A 71 6.05 18.89 -6.12
CA VAL A 71 6.68 17.58 -5.90
C VAL A 71 5.67 16.58 -5.31
N VAL A 72 4.87 17.04 -4.34
CA VAL A 72 3.81 16.24 -3.72
C VAL A 72 2.79 15.80 -4.76
N SER A 73 2.27 16.75 -5.55
CA SER A 73 1.30 16.48 -6.60
C SER A 73 1.89 15.58 -7.69
N GLY A 74 3.13 15.80 -8.12
CA GLY A 74 3.81 14.94 -9.11
C GLY A 74 4.00 13.51 -8.61
N PHE A 75 4.42 13.34 -7.36
CA PHE A 75 4.60 12.03 -6.72
C PHE A 75 3.27 11.27 -6.61
N MET A 76 2.20 11.91 -6.11
CA MET A 76 0.87 11.31 -5.99
C MET A 76 0.28 10.92 -7.36
N SER A 77 0.40 11.79 -8.36
CA SER A 77 -0.04 11.48 -9.73
C SER A 77 0.75 10.32 -10.34
N GLY A 78 2.07 10.27 -10.11
CA GLY A 78 2.93 9.17 -10.56
C GLY A 78 2.50 7.82 -9.94
N ILE A 79 2.20 7.81 -8.64
CA ILE A 79 1.64 6.64 -7.95
C ILE A 79 0.30 6.22 -8.57
N GLY A 80 -0.58 7.18 -8.87
CA GLY A 80 -1.85 6.89 -9.53
C GLY A 80 -1.66 6.17 -10.87
N VAL A 81 -0.73 6.65 -11.70
CA VAL A 81 -0.38 6.00 -12.97
C VAL A 81 0.18 4.60 -12.75
N ILE A 82 1.07 4.42 -11.77
CA ILE A 82 1.63 3.10 -11.39
C ILE A 82 0.53 2.12 -11.01
N ILE A 83 -0.43 2.53 -10.18
CA ILE A 83 -1.55 1.69 -9.76
C ILE A 83 -2.43 1.34 -10.97
N ILE A 84 -2.75 2.31 -11.83
CA ILE A 84 -3.54 2.06 -13.05
C ILE A 84 -2.86 1.00 -13.91
N ILE A 85 -1.55 1.14 -14.17
CA ILE A 85 -0.78 0.18 -14.96
C ILE A 85 -0.87 -1.21 -14.33
N ILE A 86 -0.59 -1.35 -13.03
CA ILE A 86 -0.59 -2.67 -12.36
C ILE A 86 -1.97 -3.31 -12.34
N GLN A 87 -3.05 -2.52 -12.27
CA GLN A 87 -4.42 -3.04 -12.26
C GLN A 87 -4.94 -3.46 -13.64
N THR A 88 -4.29 -3.07 -14.74
CA THR A 88 -4.74 -3.43 -16.10
C THR A 88 -4.80 -4.94 -16.36
N LEU A 89 -3.85 -5.73 -15.83
CA LEU A 89 -3.82 -7.19 -16.02
C LEU A 89 -4.91 -7.90 -15.18
N PRO A 90 -5.06 -7.63 -13.87
CA PRO A 90 -6.21 -8.12 -13.10
C PRO A 90 -7.56 -7.73 -13.71
N PHE A 91 -7.66 -6.54 -14.33
CA PHE A 91 -8.90 -6.06 -14.96
C PHE A 91 -9.38 -6.96 -16.11
N ILE A 92 -8.46 -7.60 -16.83
CA ILE A 92 -8.78 -8.57 -17.91
C ILE A 92 -8.79 -10.03 -17.43
N GLY A 93 -8.64 -10.25 -16.11
CA GLY A 93 -8.66 -11.56 -15.46
C GLY A 93 -7.34 -12.31 -15.49
N MET A 94 -6.22 -11.62 -15.72
CA MET A 94 -4.88 -12.20 -15.59
C MET A 94 -4.31 -11.99 -14.17
N PRO A 95 -3.39 -12.85 -13.71
CA PRO A 95 -2.76 -12.68 -12.41
C PRO A 95 -1.93 -11.38 -12.36
N ALA A 96 -1.88 -10.75 -11.18
CA ALA A 96 -1.02 -9.60 -10.94
C ALA A 96 0.46 -10.00 -11.01
N VAL A 97 1.28 -9.14 -11.60
CA VAL A 97 2.72 -9.39 -11.77
C VAL A 97 3.50 -8.75 -10.62
N PRO A 98 4.38 -9.49 -9.92
CA PRO A 98 5.08 -8.97 -8.73
C PRO A 98 6.15 -7.90 -9.00
N GLY A 99 6.78 -7.87 -10.18
CA GLY A 99 7.92 -6.98 -10.47
C GLY A 99 7.55 -5.55 -10.85
N GLY A 100 6.33 -5.11 -10.53
CA GLY A 100 5.90 -3.72 -10.64
C GLY A 100 5.51 -3.29 -12.07
N PRO A 101 5.48 -1.98 -12.34
CA PRO A 101 4.85 -1.42 -13.56
C PRO A 101 5.55 -1.81 -14.86
N LEU A 102 6.89 -1.94 -14.85
CA LEU A 102 7.67 -2.26 -16.04
C LEU A 102 7.38 -3.69 -16.51
N ASP A 103 7.29 -4.63 -15.58
CA ASP A 103 6.96 -6.01 -15.91
C ASP A 103 5.55 -6.13 -16.46
N VAL A 104 4.60 -5.36 -15.94
CA VAL A 104 3.25 -5.29 -16.49
C VAL A 104 3.26 -4.80 -17.93
N ILE A 105 4.04 -3.76 -18.25
CA ILE A 105 4.21 -3.26 -19.62
C ILE A 105 4.83 -4.34 -20.53
N ASN A 106 5.84 -5.05 -20.04
CA ASN A 106 6.49 -6.14 -20.79
C ASN A 106 5.51 -7.29 -21.09
N VAL A 107 4.68 -7.67 -20.11
CA VAL A 107 3.63 -8.67 -20.30
C VAL A 107 2.63 -8.20 -21.35
N TRP A 108 2.20 -6.94 -21.32
CA TRP A 108 1.34 -6.36 -22.34
C TRP A 108 1.95 -6.42 -23.75
N ALA A 109 3.25 -6.19 -23.89
CA ALA A 109 3.94 -6.24 -25.19
C ALA A 109 3.96 -7.65 -25.81
N GLY A 110 3.96 -8.70 -25.00
CA GLY A 110 3.96 -10.10 -25.43
C GLY A 110 2.58 -10.79 -25.38
N LEU A 111 1.51 -10.05 -25.05
CA LEU A 111 0.24 -10.65 -24.70
C LEU A 111 -0.52 -11.16 -25.93
N SER A 112 -0.86 -12.45 -25.93
CA SER A 112 -1.97 -12.94 -26.75
C SER A 112 -3.28 -12.67 -26.01
N LEU A 113 -4.25 -12.00 -26.64
CA LEU A 113 -5.52 -11.57 -26.02
C LEU A 113 -6.35 -12.77 -25.54
N GLN A 114 -6.05 -13.29 -24.35
CA GLN A 114 -6.88 -14.23 -23.61
C GLN A 114 -7.55 -13.48 -22.48
N VAL A 115 -8.63 -12.77 -22.84
CA VAL A 115 -9.42 -11.99 -21.88
C VAL A 115 -10.45 -12.90 -21.23
N ASN A 116 -10.47 -12.91 -19.90
CA ASN A 116 -11.53 -13.55 -19.15
C ASN A 116 -12.73 -12.59 -19.06
N MET A 117 -13.81 -12.93 -19.77
CA MET A 117 -14.98 -12.06 -19.86
C MET A 117 -15.68 -11.89 -18.49
N ASP A 118 -15.70 -12.93 -17.68
CA ASP A 118 -16.30 -12.90 -16.35
C ASP A 118 -15.55 -11.93 -15.43
N ALA A 119 -14.21 -11.97 -15.46
CA ALA A 119 -13.38 -11.04 -14.72
C ALA A 119 -13.59 -9.59 -15.18
N LEU A 120 -13.65 -9.37 -16.50
CA LEU A 120 -13.91 -8.05 -17.09
C LEU A 120 -15.27 -7.49 -16.66
N MET A 121 -16.30 -8.34 -16.62
CA MET A 121 -17.64 -7.97 -16.17
C MET A 121 -17.64 -7.58 -14.68
N VAL A 122 -16.98 -8.35 -13.81
CA VAL A 122 -16.86 -8.01 -12.39
C VAL A 122 -16.09 -6.70 -12.21
N ALA A 123 -14.95 -6.54 -12.88
CA ALA A 123 -14.12 -5.35 -12.77
C ALA A 123 -14.83 -4.10 -13.30
N GLY A 124 -15.51 -4.22 -14.45
CA GLY A 124 -16.33 -3.16 -15.04
C GLY A 124 -17.51 -2.78 -14.14
N LEU A 125 -18.18 -3.76 -13.52
CA LEU A 125 -19.24 -3.51 -12.56
C LEU A 125 -18.73 -2.78 -11.32
N CYS A 126 -17.61 -3.23 -10.73
CA CYS A 126 -16.99 -2.55 -9.59
C CYS A 126 -16.62 -1.10 -9.92
N LEU A 127 -16.03 -0.86 -11.09
CA LEU A 127 -15.69 0.49 -11.55
C LEU A 127 -16.94 1.35 -11.76
N ALA A 128 -17.99 0.79 -12.38
CA ALA A 128 -19.26 1.48 -12.57
C ALA A 128 -19.92 1.85 -11.24
N ILE A 129 -19.88 0.94 -10.26
CA ILE A 129 -20.36 1.20 -8.89
C ILE A 129 -19.60 2.37 -8.30
N VAL A 130 -18.27 2.37 -8.33
CA VAL A 130 -17.47 3.45 -7.72
C VAL A 130 -17.72 4.82 -8.39
N ILE A 131 -17.88 4.86 -9.72
CA ILE A 131 -18.10 6.11 -10.47
C ILE A 131 -19.53 6.64 -10.32
N PHE A 132 -20.53 5.76 -10.41
CA PHE A 132 -21.94 6.15 -10.45
C PHE A 132 -22.66 6.01 -9.10
N TRP A 133 -21.92 5.73 -8.01
CA TRP A 133 -22.53 5.59 -6.69
C TRP A 133 -23.21 6.90 -6.26
N PRO A 134 -24.47 6.85 -5.82
CA PRO A 134 -25.18 8.07 -5.44
C PRO A 134 -24.59 8.67 -4.15
N SER A 135 -24.30 9.97 -4.19
CA SER A 135 -23.70 10.72 -3.08
C SER A 135 -24.51 10.64 -1.78
N ARG A 136 -25.84 10.45 -1.87
CA ARG A 136 -26.73 10.28 -0.72
C ARG A 136 -26.43 9.02 0.08
N LEU A 137 -25.90 7.97 -0.56
CA LEU A 137 -25.57 6.71 0.10
C LEU A 137 -24.17 6.71 0.71
N HIS A 138 -23.32 7.70 0.44
CA HIS A 138 -21.96 7.78 1.01
C HIS A 138 -21.92 7.74 2.53
N ALA A 139 -22.93 8.32 3.18
CA ALA A 139 -23.03 8.36 4.64
C ALA A 139 -23.32 6.98 5.26
N ILE A 140 -23.91 6.06 4.49
CA ILE A 140 -24.32 4.73 4.98
C ILE A 140 -23.35 3.66 4.48
N LEU A 141 -23.04 3.69 3.18
CA LEU A 141 -22.21 2.68 2.54
C LEU A 141 -21.19 3.37 1.60
N PRO A 142 -19.89 3.35 1.94
CA PRO A 142 -18.83 3.83 1.05
C PRO A 142 -18.83 3.07 -0.29
N PRO A 143 -18.56 3.74 -1.42
CA PRO A 143 -18.64 3.13 -2.74
C PRO A 143 -17.72 1.92 -2.91
N HIS A 144 -16.52 1.95 -2.31
CA HIS A 144 -15.58 0.83 -2.35
C HIS A 144 -16.12 -0.42 -1.64
N LEU A 145 -16.82 -0.24 -0.51
CA LEU A 145 -17.43 -1.35 0.23
C LEU A 145 -18.64 -1.92 -0.52
N ALA A 146 -19.44 -1.04 -1.14
CA ALA A 146 -20.52 -1.45 -2.02
C ALA A 146 -20.02 -2.28 -3.22
N ALA A 147 -18.97 -1.78 -3.89
CA ALA A 147 -18.35 -2.48 -5.02
C ALA A 147 -17.83 -3.86 -4.60
N LEU A 148 -17.20 -3.97 -3.42
CA LEU A 148 -16.74 -5.25 -2.88
C LEU A 148 -17.90 -6.23 -2.68
N VAL A 149 -18.95 -5.83 -1.96
CA VAL A 149 -20.08 -6.71 -1.64
C VAL A 149 -20.83 -7.15 -2.90
N VAL A 150 -21.15 -6.20 -3.78
CA VAL A 150 -21.89 -6.48 -5.02
C VAL A 150 -21.03 -7.28 -5.99
N GLY A 151 -19.76 -6.92 -6.16
CA GLY A 151 -18.82 -7.64 -7.01
C GLY A 151 -18.61 -9.08 -6.57
N SER A 152 -18.40 -9.31 -5.26
CA SER A 152 -18.29 -10.67 -4.71
C SER A 152 -19.57 -11.48 -4.87
N ALA A 153 -20.75 -10.88 -4.64
CA ALA A 153 -22.02 -11.56 -4.83
C ALA A 153 -22.24 -11.95 -6.31
N MET A 154 -21.92 -11.06 -7.25
CA MET A 154 -22.02 -11.32 -8.68
C MET A 154 -21.05 -12.40 -9.15
N ALA A 155 -19.79 -12.34 -8.70
CA ALA A 155 -18.78 -13.37 -8.97
C ALA A 155 -19.23 -14.75 -8.46
N PHE A 156 -19.78 -14.81 -7.25
CA PHE A 156 -20.22 -16.06 -6.63
C PHE A 156 -21.46 -16.66 -7.33
N LEU A 157 -22.44 -15.83 -7.70
CA LEU A 157 -23.73 -16.31 -8.22
C LEU A 157 -23.73 -16.51 -9.74
N PHE A 158 -23.08 -15.62 -10.50
CA PHE A 158 -23.29 -15.52 -11.95
C PHE A 158 -22.00 -15.63 -12.77
N LEU A 159 -20.83 -15.27 -12.21
CA LEU A 159 -19.58 -15.11 -12.95
C LEU A 159 -18.48 -16.02 -12.38
N GLN A 160 -18.75 -17.33 -12.38
CA GLN A 160 -17.89 -18.36 -11.76
C GLN A 160 -16.55 -18.58 -12.47
N GLY A 161 -16.38 -18.08 -13.70
CA GLY A 161 -15.12 -18.12 -14.42
C GLY A 161 -14.12 -17.03 -13.97
N ALA A 162 -14.54 -16.06 -13.17
CA ALA A 162 -13.65 -15.01 -12.68
C ALA A 162 -12.62 -15.55 -11.67
N PRO A 163 -11.35 -15.12 -11.73
CA PRO A 163 -10.36 -15.48 -10.72
C PRO A 163 -10.82 -15.05 -9.32
N VAL A 164 -10.92 -16.00 -8.40
CA VAL A 164 -11.34 -15.75 -7.02
C VAL A 164 -10.13 -15.66 -6.09
N ILE A 165 -10.24 -14.81 -5.07
CA ILE A 165 -9.32 -14.83 -3.94
C ILE A 165 -9.57 -16.13 -3.18
N GLY A 166 -8.52 -16.93 -2.97
CA GLY A 166 -8.60 -18.21 -2.27
C GLY A 166 -8.95 -18.07 -0.78
N ASN A 167 -8.76 -19.14 -0.03
CA ASN A 167 -9.04 -19.14 1.40
C ASN A 167 -8.18 -18.12 2.14
N ILE A 168 -8.82 -17.23 2.90
CA ILE A 168 -8.15 -16.33 3.82
C ILE A 168 -7.87 -17.13 5.10
N PRO A 169 -6.61 -17.27 5.54
CA PRO A 169 -6.29 -18.00 6.76
C PRO A 169 -6.99 -17.37 7.95
N THR A 170 -7.80 -18.17 8.66
CA THR A 170 -8.51 -17.77 9.87
C THR A 170 -7.69 -18.14 11.09
N GLY A 171 -7.21 -17.16 11.85
CA GLY A 171 -6.42 -17.39 13.07
C GLY A 171 -5.40 -16.29 13.32
N LEU A 172 -4.58 -16.47 14.35
CA LEU A 172 -3.38 -15.66 14.54
C LEU A 172 -2.31 -16.16 13.55
N PRO A 173 -1.59 -15.27 12.85
CA PRO A 173 -0.48 -15.67 12.01
C PRO A 173 0.62 -16.32 12.86
N ASP A 174 1.33 -17.29 12.28
CA ASP A 174 2.49 -17.89 12.92
C ASP A 174 3.52 -16.79 13.21
N LEU A 175 4.06 -16.80 14.43
CA LEU A 175 5.08 -15.83 14.83
C LEU A 175 6.40 -16.18 14.14
N VAL A 176 6.63 -15.59 12.97
CA VAL A 176 7.90 -15.68 12.26
C VAL A 176 8.87 -14.68 12.88
N LEU A 177 9.89 -15.18 13.56
CA LEU A 177 10.94 -14.31 14.09
C LEU A 177 11.75 -13.72 12.93
N PRO A 178 11.99 -12.39 12.91
CA PRO A 178 12.82 -11.78 11.90
C PRO A 178 14.24 -12.32 12.02
N PHE A 179 14.81 -12.74 10.89
CA PHE A 179 16.17 -13.27 10.83
C PHE A 179 17.01 -12.40 9.90
N ILE A 180 18.16 -11.96 10.39
CA ILE A 180 19.12 -11.19 9.61
C ILE A 180 20.33 -12.09 9.36
N SER A 181 20.48 -12.55 8.11
CA SER A 181 21.70 -13.21 7.67
C SER A 181 22.77 -12.16 7.38
N LEU A 182 23.96 -12.30 7.98
CA LEU A 182 25.10 -11.41 7.71
C LEU A 182 25.53 -11.41 6.24
N GLY A 183 25.25 -12.48 5.48
CA GLY A 183 25.52 -12.55 4.04
C GLY A 183 24.56 -11.71 3.18
N ASN A 184 23.37 -11.40 3.69
CA ASN A 184 22.28 -10.71 2.99
C ASN A 184 22.07 -9.27 3.51
N LEU A 185 23.06 -8.71 4.21
CA LEU A 185 22.95 -7.37 4.79
C LEU A 185 22.64 -6.29 3.75
N THR A 186 23.23 -6.36 2.56
CA THR A 186 22.98 -5.38 1.49
C THR A 186 21.58 -5.53 0.89
N THR A 187 21.08 -6.76 0.74
CA THR A 187 19.72 -7.04 0.23
C THR A 187 18.64 -6.73 1.25
N ILE A 188 18.98 -6.64 2.54
CA ILE A 188 18.06 -6.24 3.61
C ILE A 188 18.10 -4.71 3.85
N VAL A 189 19.29 -4.14 4.02
CA VAL A 189 19.45 -2.73 4.41
C VAL A 189 18.99 -1.77 3.32
N GLY A 190 19.29 -2.06 2.05
CA GLY A 190 18.89 -1.22 0.92
C GLY A 190 17.36 -1.05 0.84
N PRO A 191 16.60 -2.15 0.71
CA PRO A 191 15.14 -2.10 0.71
C PRO A 191 14.53 -1.54 1.99
N ALA A 192 15.11 -1.82 3.17
CA ALA A 192 14.65 -1.24 4.43
C ALA A 192 14.77 0.28 4.45
N PHE A 193 15.87 0.82 3.92
CA PHE A 193 16.06 2.27 3.79
C PHE A 193 15.04 2.89 2.81
N VAL A 194 14.79 2.23 1.68
CA VAL A 194 13.78 2.66 0.71
C VAL A 194 12.38 2.68 1.34
N LEU A 195 11.99 1.62 2.06
CA LEU A 195 10.71 1.57 2.78
C LEU A 195 10.62 2.64 3.87
N ALA A 196 11.70 2.85 4.63
CA ALA A 196 11.75 3.87 5.66
C ALA A 196 11.49 5.27 5.07
N LEU A 197 12.20 5.61 3.98
CA LEU A 197 12.08 6.88 3.29
C LEU A 197 10.69 7.04 2.66
N LEU A 198 10.22 6.02 1.92
CA LEU A 198 8.92 6.04 1.25
C LEU A 198 7.79 6.23 2.27
N GLY A 199 7.79 5.44 3.35
CA GLY A 199 6.78 5.55 4.40
C GLY A 199 6.85 6.86 5.17
N SER A 200 8.06 7.43 5.35
CA SER A 200 8.24 8.75 5.97
C SER A 200 7.63 9.85 5.10
N ILE A 201 7.92 9.83 3.80
CA ILE A 201 7.38 10.81 2.84
C ILE A 201 5.86 10.68 2.78
N ASP A 202 5.33 9.48 2.58
CA ASP A 202 3.90 9.24 2.44
C ASP A 202 3.11 9.70 3.69
N SER A 203 3.62 9.37 4.89
CA SER A 203 3.00 9.80 6.15
C SER A 203 3.03 11.33 6.33
N LEU A 204 4.15 11.97 6.05
CA LEU A 204 4.29 13.42 6.24
C LEU A 204 3.52 14.21 5.18
N LEU A 205 3.46 13.73 3.93
CA LEU A 205 2.61 14.34 2.90
C LEU A 205 1.13 14.19 3.25
N THR A 206 0.73 13.04 3.79
CA THR A 206 -0.63 12.85 4.31
C THR A 206 -0.91 13.79 5.49
N SER A 207 0.07 14.01 6.37
CA SER A 207 -0.04 14.98 7.46
C SER A 207 -0.23 16.41 6.96
N LEU A 208 0.46 16.81 5.89
CA LEU A 208 0.29 18.14 5.28
C LEU A 208 -1.10 18.33 4.68
N VAL A 209 -1.64 17.29 4.03
CA VAL A 209 -3.01 17.34 3.52
C VAL A 209 -4.01 17.45 4.68
N ALA A 210 -3.83 16.65 5.74
CA ALA A 210 -4.65 16.72 6.93
C ALA A 210 -4.59 18.10 7.61
N ASP A 211 -3.41 18.70 7.74
CA ASP A 211 -3.21 20.05 8.28
C ASP A 211 -3.93 21.11 7.44
N SER A 212 -3.87 21.00 6.10
CA SER A 212 -4.54 21.95 5.21
C SER A 212 -6.06 21.89 5.29
N ILE A 213 -6.64 20.71 5.54
CA ILE A 213 -8.09 20.53 5.72
C ILE A 213 -8.53 20.97 7.12
N THR A 214 -7.77 20.57 8.15
CA THR A 214 -8.12 20.83 9.55
C THR A 214 -7.70 22.21 10.05
N GLN A 215 -6.87 22.93 9.29
CA GLN A 215 -6.24 24.19 9.68
C GLN A 215 -5.43 24.06 10.99
N THR A 216 -4.82 22.89 11.20
CA THR A 216 -3.95 22.63 12.36
C THR A 216 -2.50 22.36 11.91
N ARG A 217 -1.62 22.06 12.86
CA ARG A 217 -0.23 21.68 12.59
C ARG A 217 0.09 20.34 13.25
N HIS A 218 0.67 19.44 12.48
CA HIS A 218 1.22 18.19 12.98
C HIS A 218 2.64 18.37 13.58
N LYS A 219 3.12 17.33 14.26
CA LYS A 219 4.50 17.20 14.73
C LYS A 219 5.25 16.15 13.91
N SER A 220 5.94 16.55 12.85
CA SER A 220 6.59 15.65 11.88
C SER A 220 7.53 14.63 12.51
N ASP A 221 8.40 15.05 13.43
CA ASP A 221 9.36 14.16 14.08
C ASP A 221 8.68 13.08 14.93
N ARG A 222 7.59 13.46 15.62
CA ARG A 222 6.77 12.53 16.40
C ARG A 222 6.00 11.58 15.49
N GLU A 223 5.55 12.06 14.34
CA GLU A 223 4.89 11.23 13.33
C GLU A 223 5.83 10.12 12.83
N LEU A 224 7.09 10.45 12.51
CA LEU A 224 8.08 9.44 12.11
C LEU A 224 8.36 8.39 13.19
N ILE A 225 8.43 8.81 14.46
CA ILE A 225 8.57 7.88 15.59
C ILE A 225 7.34 6.97 15.69
N GLY A 226 6.13 7.52 15.59
CA GLY A 226 4.89 6.74 15.66
C GLY A 226 4.77 5.72 14.53
N GLN A 227 5.06 6.12 13.30
CA GLN A 227 5.11 5.21 12.14
C GLN A 227 6.16 4.12 12.33
N GLY A 228 7.37 4.50 12.78
CA GLY A 228 8.46 3.57 13.00
C GLY A 228 8.16 2.53 14.07
N ILE A 229 7.55 2.93 15.19
CA ILE A 229 7.04 1.99 16.21
C ILE A 229 5.99 1.06 15.59
N GLY A 230 5.06 1.62 14.82
CA GLY A 230 4.00 0.84 14.19
C GLY A 230 4.49 -0.18 13.17
N ASN A 231 5.61 0.08 12.49
CA ASN A 231 6.22 -0.82 11.52
C ASN A 231 7.13 -1.88 12.16
N MET A 232 7.62 -1.66 13.39
CA MET A 232 8.43 -2.67 14.10
C MET A 232 7.61 -3.74 14.82
N VAL A 233 6.32 -3.49 15.06
CA VAL A 233 5.39 -4.39 15.77
C VAL A 233 4.48 -5.10 14.78
#